data_AF-A0A1G2T382-F1
#
_entry.id   AF-A0A1G2T382-F1
#
_cell.length_a   1.000
_cell.length_b   1.000
_cell.length_c   1.000
_cell.angle_alpha   90.00
_cell.angle_beta   90.00
_cell.angle_gamma   90.00
#
_symmetry.space_group_name_H-M   'P 1'
#
loop_
_entity.id
_entity.type
_entity.pdbx_description
1 polymer ?
#
loop_
_entity_poly.entity_id
_entity_poly.type
_entity_poly.pdbx_seq_one_letter_code
_entity_poly.pdbx_strand_id
1 'polypeptide(L)'
;MTKLFLIIIAVVILVILLSRRGRYELRSRLDTGVDAFIGICEAALESSAKKQANLERIMELLMDKGEVSNADVRQALGISDATATRYFDELEKEGKVRQVGKTGRHVHYERT
;
A
#
# COMPACT_ATOMS: atom_id res chain seq x y z
N MET A 1 -43.49 -49.73 -0.69
CA MET A 1 -42.60 -49.06 -1.66
C MET A 1 -42.40 -47.59 -1.33
N THR A 2 -43.45 -46.78 -1.21
CA THR A 2 -43.37 -45.34 -0.87
C THR A 2 -42.61 -45.00 0.43
N LYS A 3 -42.80 -45.77 1.51
CA LYS A 3 -42.10 -45.54 2.79
C LYS A 3 -40.58 -45.69 2.72
N LEU A 4 -40.06 -46.58 1.86
CA LEU A 4 -38.62 -46.79 1.69
C LEU A 4 -37.96 -45.60 0.98
N PHE A 5 -38.64 -45.03 -0.02
CA PHE A 5 -38.19 -43.83 -0.72
C PHE A 5 -38.11 -42.61 0.21
N LEU A 6 -39.09 -42.43 1.10
CA LEU A 6 -39.08 -41.32 2.08
C LEU A 6 -37.89 -41.41 3.05
N ILE A 7 -37.53 -42.62 3.49
CA ILE A 7 -36.38 -42.83 4.38
C ILE A 7 -35.07 -42.51 3.66
N ILE A 8 -34.91 -42.95 2.40
CA ILE A 8 -33.70 -42.67 1.62
C ILE A 8 -33.53 -41.15 1.41
N ILE A 9 -34.60 -40.44 1.05
CA ILE A 9 -34.56 -38.98 0.89
C ILE A 9 -34.18 -38.29 2.21
N ALA A 10 -34.75 -38.72 3.34
CA ALA A 10 -34.43 -38.16 4.65
C ALA A 10 -32.95 -38.35 5.02
N VAL A 11 -32.37 -39.52 4.73
CA VAL A 11 -30.94 -39.79 4.97
C VAL A 11 -30.05 -38.95 4.07
N VAL A 12 -30.40 -38.78 2.78
CA VAL A 12 -29.64 -37.93 1.85
C VAL A 12 -29.66 -36.47 2.31
N ILE A 13 -30.83 -35.96 2.73
CA ILE A 13 -30.95 -34.60 3.29
C ILE A 13 -30.11 -34.46 4.56
N LEU A 14 -30.16 -35.45 5.47
CA LEU A 14 -29.39 -35.45 6.70
C LEU A 14 -27.88 -35.42 6.42
N VAL A 15 -27.40 -36.24 5.48
CA VAL A 15 -26.00 -36.26 5.06
C VAL A 15 -25.60 -34.90 4.47
N ILE A 16 -26.43 -34.28 3.62
CA ILE A 16 -26.16 -32.95 3.07
C ILE A 16 -26.09 -31.89 4.18
N LEU A 17 -26.97 -31.94 5.17
CA LEU A 17 -26.98 -31.01 6.30
C LEU A 17 -25.72 -31.16 7.17
N LEU A 18 -25.32 -32.40 7.47
CA LEU A 18 -24.10 -32.68 8.25
C LEU A 18 -22.83 -32.28 7.47
N SER A 19 -22.75 -32.57 6.17
CA SER A 19 -21.64 -32.14 5.30
C SER A 19 -21.59 -30.63 5.04
N ARG A 20 -22.72 -29.92 5.23
CA ARG A 20 -22.76 -28.45 5.18
C ARG A 20 -22.31 -27.83 6.50
N ARG A 21 -22.67 -28.42 7.64
CA ARG A 21 -22.33 -27.91 8.98
C ARG A 21 -20.82 -27.83 9.21
N GLY A 22 -20.07 -28.88 8.85
CA GLY A 22 -18.60 -28.90 9.02
C GLY A 22 -17.82 -27.95 8.09
N ARG A 23 -18.41 -27.55 6.95
CA ARG A 23 -17.78 -26.62 5.98
C ARG A 23 -18.03 -25.15 6.29
N TYR A 24 -19.05 -24.82 7.09
CA TYR A 24 -19.37 -23.45 7.47
C TYR A 24 -18.32 -22.85 8.40
N GLU A 25 -17.85 -23.62 9.38
CA GLU A 25 -16.91 -23.14 10.40
C GLU A 25 -15.48 -22.97 9.85
N LEU A 26 -15.05 -23.88 8.96
CA LEU A 26 -13.74 -23.78 8.28
C LEU A 26 -13.69 -22.62 7.27
N ARG A 27 -14.81 -22.33 6.57
CA ARG A 27 -14.92 -21.18 5.66
C ARG A 27 -14.77 -19.85 6.43
N SER A 28 -15.34 -19.74 7.63
CA SER A 28 -15.28 -18.52 8.46
C SER A 28 -13.87 -18.15 8.92
N ARG A 29 -13.00 -19.15 9.11
CA ARG A 29 -11.58 -18.95 9.46
C ARG A 29 -10.69 -18.60 8.27
N LEU A 30 -11.09 -18.94 7.05
CA LEU A 30 -10.35 -18.54 5.84
C LEU A 30 -10.62 -17.08 5.45
N ASP A 31 -11.86 -16.59 5.55
CA ASP A 31 -12.18 -15.19 5.20
C ASP A 31 -11.37 -14.19 6.05
N THR A 32 -11.31 -14.42 7.37
CA THR A 32 -10.58 -13.53 8.29
C THR A 32 -9.07 -13.44 8.00
N GLY A 33 -8.45 -14.51 7.52
CA GLY A 33 -7.04 -14.50 7.11
C GLY A 33 -6.80 -13.83 5.76
N VAL A 34 -7.74 -13.98 4.83
CA VAL A 34 -7.67 -13.36 3.50
C VAL A 34 -7.92 -11.86 3.58
N ASP A 35 -8.88 -11.41 4.40
CA ASP A 35 -9.16 -9.98 4.62
C ASP A 35 -7.97 -9.24 5.22
N ALA A 36 -7.29 -9.86 6.21
CA ALA A 36 -6.08 -9.31 6.80
C ALA A 36 -4.91 -9.23 5.80
N PHE A 37 -4.77 -10.23 4.94
CA PHE A 37 -3.75 -10.25 3.89
C PHE A 37 -4.01 -9.18 2.82
N ILE A 38 -5.26 -9.05 2.36
CA ILE A 38 -5.67 -8.02 1.39
C ILE A 38 -5.42 -6.61 1.93
N GLY A 39 -5.75 -6.34 3.20
CA GLY A 39 -5.54 -5.03 3.81
C GLY A 39 -4.06 -4.59 3.88
N ILE A 40 -3.13 -5.53 4.11
CA ILE A 40 -1.68 -5.23 4.10
C ILE A 40 -1.22 -4.85 2.68
N CYS A 41 -1.71 -5.56 1.67
CA CYS A 41 -1.41 -5.24 0.28
C CYS A 41 -1.96 -3.87 -0.12
N GLU A 42 -3.19 -3.55 0.29
CA GLU A 42 -3.82 -2.25 0.01
C GLU A 42 -3.03 -1.10 0.64
N ALA A 43 -2.69 -1.20 1.93
CA ALA A 43 -1.91 -0.17 2.62
C ALA A 43 -0.50 0.00 2.02
N ALA A 44 0.13 -1.09 1.58
CA ALA A 44 1.43 -1.04 0.92
C ALA A 44 1.36 -0.37 -0.46
N LEU A 45 0.31 -0.64 -1.23
CA LEU A 45 0.05 0.00 -2.52
C LEU A 45 -0.29 1.48 -2.37
N GLU A 46 -1.10 1.85 -1.39
CA GLU A 46 -1.43 3.25 -1.13
C GLU A 46 -0.19 4.05 -0.71
N SER A 47 0.65 3.46 0.15
CA SER A 47 1.92 4.06 0.58
C SER A 47 2.88 4.29 -0.59
N SER A 48 3.00 3.31 -1.50
CA SER A 48 3.87 3.44 -2.66
C SER A 48 3.36 4.45 -3.68
N ALA A 49 2.04 4.49 -3.92
CA ALA A 49 1.41 5.49 -4.78
C ALA A 49 1.58 6.91 -4.23
N LYS A 50 1.36 7.11 -2.93
CA LYS A 50 1.56 8.41 -2.26
C LYS A 50 3.01 8.87 -2.33
N LYS A 51 3.95 7.94 -2.14
CA LYS A 51 5.38 8.21 -2.31
C LYS A 51 5.68 8.67 -3.73
N GLN A 52 5.17 7.97 -4.74
CA GLN A 52 5.41 8.31 -6.14
C GLN A 52 4.85 9.70 -6.48
N ALA A 53 3.64 10.01 -6.03
CA ALA A 53 3.04 11.33 -6.20
C ALA A 53 3.87 12.46 -5.54
N ASN A 54 4.45 12.18 -4.36
CA ASN A 54 5.34 13.14 -3.70
C ASN A 54 6.64 13.38 -4.49
N LEU A 55 7.25 12.32 -5.04
CA LEU A 55 8.45 12.44 -5.87
C LEU A 55 8.17 13.26 -7.14
N GLU A 56 7.04 13.02 -7.80
CA GLU A 56 6.60 13.80 -8.96
C GLU A 56 6.41 15.27 -8.61
N ARG A 57 5.78 15.56 -7.47
CA ARG A 57 5.57 16.93 -7.01
C ARG A 57 6.86 17.66 -6.64
N ILE A 58 7.89 16.96 -6.17
CA ILE A 58 9.23 17.53 -5.97
C ILE A 58 9.84 17.92 -7.32
N MET A 59 9.70 17.07 -8.34
CA MET A 59 10.18 17.37 -9.69
C MET A 59 9.45 18.56 -10.32
N GLU A 60 8.14 18.69 -10.10
CA GLU A 60 7.36 19.87 -10.50
C GLU A 60 7.90 21.14 -9.84
N LEU A 61 8.13 21.13 -8.52
CA LEU A 61 8.69 22.28 -7.80
C LEU A 61 10.09 22.66 -8.31
N LEU A 62 10.92 21.67 -8.66
CA LEU A 62 12.22 21.89 -9.28
C LEU A 62 12.12 22.50 -10.68
N MET A 63 11.11 22.10 -11.46
CA MET A 63 10.86 22.71 -12.77
C MET A 63 10.45 24.17 -12.65
N ASP A 64 9.65 24.50 -11.64
CA ASP A 64 9.15 25.87 -11.43
C ASP A 64 10.22 26.81 -10.84
N LYS A 65 11.03 26.32 -9.89
CA LYS A 65 12.01 27.14 -9.13
C LYS A 65 13.45 27.02 -9.61
N GLY A 66 13.80 25.98 -10.37
CA GLY A 66 15.17 25.64 -10.74
C GLY A 66 15.96 24.92 -9.64
N GLU A 67 15.83 25.37 -8.40
CA GLU A 67 16.41 24.76 -7.21
C GLU A 67 15.38 24.67 -6.08
N VAL A 68 15.52 23.68 -5.20
CA VAL A 68 14.67 23.54 -4.01
C VAL A 68 15.49 23.10 -2.80
N SER A 69 15.15 23.62 -1.63
CA SER A 69 15.71 23.14 -0.36
C SER A 69 14.84 22.04 0.26
N ASN A 70 15.38 21.34 1.25
CA ASN A 70 14.59 20.43 2.09
C ASN A 70 13.38 21.16 2.73
N ALA A 71 13.59 22.39 3.20
CA ALA A 71 12.54 23.19 3.83
C ALA A 71 11.38 23.49 2.87
N ASP A 72 11.66 23.79 1.59
CA ASP A 72 10.64 24.03 0.56
C ASP A 72 9.74 22.80 0.39
N VAL A 73 10.35 21.61 0.30
CA VAL A 73 9.61 20.36 0.09
C VAL A 73 8.78 19.99 1.31
N ARG A 74 9.31 20.16 2.53
CA ARG A 74 8.52 19.95 3.76
C ARG A 74 7.30 20.86 3.80
N GLN A 75 7.47 22.13 3.43
CA GLN A 75 6.37 23.10 3.42
C GLN A 75 5.34 22.76 2.34
N ALA A 76 5.79 22.37 1.15
CA ALA A 76 4.90 22.07 0.03
C ALA A 76 4.12 20.75 0.20
N LEU A 77 4.73 19.74 0.82
CA LEU A 77 4.15 18.40 0.95
C LEU A 77 3.64 18.07 2.36
N GLY A 78 3.91 18.91 3.35
CA GLY A 78 3.53 18.67 4.75
C GLY A 78 4.23 17.45 5.36
N ILE A 79 5.47 17.17 4.95
CA ILE A 79 6.23 15.99 5.37
C ILE A 79 7.37 16.34 6.34
N SER A 80 7.87 15.32 7.04
CA SER A 80 9.01 15.49 7.95
C SER A 80 10.32 15.75 7.20
N ASP A 81 11.29 16.31 7.91
CA ASP A 81 12.65 16.55 7.42
C ASP A 81 13.32 15.28 6.88
N ALA A 82 13.28 14.20 7.67
CA ALA A 82 13.83 12.91 7.27
C ALA A 82 13.12 12.32 6.05
N THR A 83 11.81 12.55 5.89
CA THR A 83 11.06 12.09 4.72
C THR A 83 11.49 12.85 3.46
N ALA A 84 11.62 14.18 3.55
CA ALA A 84 12.09 14.99 2.43
C ALA A 84 13.51 14.59 2.02
N THR A 85 14.44 14.40 2.97
CA THR A 85 15.80 13.92 2.69
C THR A 85 15.78 12.58 1.97
N ARG A 86 15.00 11.60 2.47
CA ARG A 86 14.86 10.29 1.81
C ARG A 86 14.38 10.37 0.37
N TYR A 87 13.47 11.30 0.07
CA TYR A 87 12.98 11.49 -1.29
C TYR A 87 14.05 12.08 -2.19
N PHE A 88 14.83 13.05 -1.71
CA PHE A 88 15.98 13.55 -2.45
C PHE A 88 17.03 12.47 -2.67
N ASP A 89 17.39 11.68 -1.65
CA ASP A 89 18.34 10.57 -1.77
C ASP A 89 17.93 9.59 -2.88
N GLU A 90 16.62 9.33 -3.01
CA GLU A 90 16.08 8.46 -4.05
C GLU A 90 16.16 9.10 -5.44
N LEU A 91 15.77 10.37 -5.57
CA LEU A 91 15.90 11.12 -6.83
C LEU A 91 17.36 11.26 -7.27
N GLU A 92 18.29 11.42 -6.33
CA GLU A 92 19.73 11.43 -6.60
C GLU A 92 20.24 10.08 -7.05
N LYS A 93 19.82 9.00 -6.38
CA LYS A 93 20.16 7.63 -6.77
C LYS A 93 19.64 7.31 -8.18
N GLU A 94 18.50 7.86 -8.56
CA GLU A 94 17.95 7.79 -9.92
C GLU A 94 18.62 8.76 -10.91
N GLY A 95 19.53 9.63 -10.45
CA GLY A 95 20.23 10.61 -11.28
C GLY A 95 19.37 11.78 -11.74
N LYS A 96 18.21 12.02 -11.11
CA LYS A 96 17.28 13.09 -11.50
C LYS A 96 17.67 14.46 -10.91
N VAL A 97 18.30 14.46 -9.74
CA VAL A 97 18.73 15.65 -9.02
C VAL A 97 20.15 15.48 -8.48
N ARG A 98 20.77 16.58 -8.08
CA ARG A 98 22.05 16.61 -7.34
C ARG A 98 21.97 17.56 -6.16
N GLN A 99 22.58 17.19 -5.04
CA GLN A 99 22.79 18.05 -3.89
C GLN A 99 23.87 19.07 -4.20
N VAL A 100 23.56 20.33 -3.95
CA VAL A 100 24.50 21.42 -3.94
C VAL A 100 24.71 21.87 -2.49
N GLY A 101 25.96 21.84 -2.05
CA GLY A 101 26.35 22.01 -0.65
C GLY A 101 26.43 20.67 0.10
N LYS A 102 27.22 20.63 1.18
CA LYS A 102 27.46 19.38 1.94
C LYS A 102 26.55 19.23 3.15
N THR A 103 26.39 20.31 3.93
CA THR A 103 25.64 20.29 5.19
C THR A 103 25.06 21.68 5.50
N GLY A 104 24.00 21.71 6.32
CA GLY A 104 23.43 22.94 6.86
C GLY A 104 22.46 23.66 5.92
N ARG A 105 22.16 24.92 6.26
CA ARG A 105 21.07 25.71 5.66
C ARG A 105 21.27 26.08 4.18
N HIS A 106 22.50 25.95 3.67
CA HIS A 106 22.83 26.27 2.28
C HIS A 106 22.67 25.08 1.34
N VAL A 107 22.24 23.92 1.87
CA VAL A 107 21.96 22.74 1.07
C VAL A 107 20.68 22.94 0.28
N HIS A 108 20.80 22.80 -1.03
CA HIS A 108 19.69 22.78 -1.98
C HIS A 108 19.92 21.66 -3.00
N TYR A 109 18.89 21.35 -3.76
CA TYR A 109 18.92 20.35 -4.81
C TYR A 109 18.57 21.02 -6.13
N GLU A 110 19.31 20.64 -7.16
CA GLU A 110 19.12 21.08 -8.53
C GLU A 110 18.90 19.87 -9.43
N ARG A 111 18.27 20.08 -10.59
CA ARG A 111 18.13 19.02 -11.60
C ARG A 111 19.51 18.67 -12.19
N THR A 112 19.75 17.38 -12.39
CA THR A 112 21.00 16.88 -13.00
C THR A 112 21.10 17.22 -14.47
#